data_AF-A0A351H7S6-F1
#
_entry.id   AF-A0A351H7S6-F1
#
_cell.length_a   1.000
_cell.length_b   1.000
_cell.length_c   1.000
_cell.angle_alpha   90.00
_cell.angle_beta   90.00
_cell.angle_gamma   90.00
#
_symmetry.space_group_name_H-M   'P 1'
#
loop_
_entity.id
_entity.type
_entity.pdbx_description
1 polymer ?
#
loop_
_entity_poly.entity_id
_entity_poly.type
_entity_poly.pdbx_seq_one_letter_code
_entity_poly.pdbx_strand_id
1 'polypeptide(L)'
;MIFTVTLKNDKLTVEINTKGAELNSIKVNGENRLWSGDPEYWTGKAPVLFPICGGLPDDKFTYNGAEYILNKHGFAKLKEFTVEHKNDLTATFLLKSDDETLKSYPW
;
A
#
# COMPACT_ATOMS: atom_id res chain seq x y z
N MET A 1 -14.75 -0.31 6.24
CA MET A 1 -14.92 1.06 5.71
C MET A 1 -13.56 1.49 5.22
N ILE A 2 -13.41 2.01 3.99
CA ILE A 2 -12.12 2.52 3.51
C ILE A 2 -12.03 3.98 3.93
N PHE A 3 -11.03 4.34 4.73
CA PHE A 3 -10.75 5.74 5.06
C PHE A 3 -9.78 6.32 4.03
N THR A 4 -10.05 7.54 3.56
CA THR A 4 -9.24 8.20 2.54
C THR A 4 -8.69 9.51 3.09
N VAL A 5 -7.40 9.75 2.82
CA VAL A 5 -6.73 11.03 3.07
C VAL A 5 -6.68 11.80 1.76
N THR A 6 -7.15 13.05 1.78
CA THR A 6 -7.04 13.97 0.65
C THR A 6 -5.97 15.01 0.93
N LEU A 7 -5.05 15.18 -0.03
CA LEU A 7 -4.08 16.27 -0.11
C LEU A 7 -4.42 17.14 -1.33
N LYS A 8 -4.27 18.46 -1.22
CA LYS A 8 -4.64 19.38 -2.29
C LYS A 8 -3.76 20.63 -2.28
N ASN A 9 -3.37 21.05 -3.48
CA ASN A 9 -2.83 22.38 -3.74
C ASN A 9 -3.49 23.00 -4.99
N ASP A 10 -2.97 24.13 -5.45
CA ASP A 10 -3.50 24.85 -6.62
C ASP A 10 -3.41 24.07 -7.94
N LYS A 11 -2.58 23.02 -8.00
CA LYS A 11 -2.30 22.26 -9.24
C LYS A 11 -3.02 20.92 -9.28
N LEU A 12 -3.16 20.26 -8.13
CA LEU A 12 -3.63 18.87 -8.07
C LEU A 12 -4.30 18.51 -6.74
N THR A 13 -5.12 17.47 -6.80
CA THR A 13 -5.73 16.81 -5.63
C THR A 13 -5.35 15.33 -5.65
N VAL A 14 -4.89 14.82 -4.52
CA VAL A 14 -4.46 13.42 -4.35
C VAL A 14 -5.34 12.79 -3.28
N GLU A 15 -5.85 11.61 -3.58
CA GLU A 15 -6.59 10.78 -2.62
C GLU A 15 -5.78 9.50 -2.36
N ILE A 16 -5.55 9.20 -1.08
CA ILE A 16 -4.76 8.05 -0.62
C ILE A 16 -5.64 7.22 0.31
N ASN A 17 -5.79 5.93 0.02
CA ASN A 17 -6.46 4.99 0.89
C ASN A 17 -5.55 4.65 2.08
N THR A 18 -6.11 4.65 3.28
CA THR A 18 -5.43 4.16 4.49
C THR A 18 -5.08 2.67 4.39
N LYS A 19 -5.95 1.87 3.76
CA LYS A 19 -5.60 0.52 3.32
C LYS A 19 -4.48 0.56 2.29
N GLY A 20 -3.36 -0.08 2.62
CA GLY A 20 -2.17 -0.20 1.79
C GLY A 20 -1.39 1.10 1.58
N ALA A 21 -1.78 2.20 2.23
CA ALA A 21 -1.34 3.55 1.89
C ALA A 21 -1.42 3.82 0.37
N GLU A 22 -2.44 3.26 -0.30
CA GLU A 22 -2.51 3.19 -1.76
C GLU A 22 -2.96 4.53 -2.35
N LEU A 23 -2.19 5.07 -3.31
CA LEU A 23 -2.67 6.18 -4.14
C LEU A 23 -3.90 5.74 -4.92
N ASN A 24 -5.03 6.39 -4.67
CA ASN A 24 -6.32 6.06 -5.26
C ASN A 24 -6.70 6.99 -6.42
N SER A 25 -6.32 8.27 -6.34
CA SER A 25 -6.46 9.22 -7.44
C SER A 25 -5.42 10.35 -7.38
N ILE A 26 -5.05 10.87 -8.55
CA ILE A 26 -4.22 12.07 -8.74
C ILE A 26 -4.93 12.92 -9.79
N LYS A 27 -5.74 13.88 -9.35
CA LYS A 27 -6.53 14.74 -10.23
C LYS A 27 -5.77 16.01 -10.57
N VAL A 28 -5.60 16.28 -11.86
CA VAL A 28 -4.97 17.50 -12.42
C VAL A 28 -5.93 18.10 -13.43
N ASN A 29 -6.35 19.35 -13.25
CA ASN A 29 -7.35 20.02 -14.10
C ASN A 29 -8.67 19.23 -14.24
N GLY A 30 -9.11 18.56 -13.17
CA GLY A 30 -10.32 17.75 -13.16
C GLY A 30 -10.17 16.33 -13.71
N GLU A 31 -9.05 16.01 -14.38
CA GLU A 31 -8.78 14.68 -14.93
C GLU A 31 -7.94 13.85 -13.95
N ASN A 32 -8.36 12.60 -13.70
CA ASN A 32 -7.54 11.66 -12.93
C ASN A 32 -6.42 11.11 -13.82
N ARG A 33 -5.17 11.29 -13.38
CA ARG A 33 -3.96 10.82 -14.09
C ARG A 33 -3.53 9.42 -13.67
N LEU A 34 -4.11 8.87 -12.60
CA LEU A 34 -3.84 7.51 -12.15
C LEU A 34 -4.80 6.52 -12.80
N TRP A 35 -4.32 5.31 -13.07
CA TRP A 35 -5.12 4.17 -13.52
C TRP A 35 -6.38 3.97 -12.65
N SER A 36 -7.51 3.65 -13.30
CA SER A 36 -8.82 3.56 -12.65
C SER A 36 -9.01 2.33 -11.77
N GLY A 37 -8.17 1.31 -11.91
CA GLY A 37 -8.36 0.01 -11.26
C GLY A 37 -9.43 -0.85 -11.96
N ASP A 38 -9.61 -0.68 -13.27
CA ASP A 38 -10.62 -1.41 -14.04
C ASP A 38 -10.37 -2.93 -13.92
N PRO A 39 -11.31 -3.70 -13.36
CA PRO A 39 -11.15 -5.13 -13.14
C PRO A 39 -11.01 -5.95 -14.43
N GLU A 40 -11.43 -5.40 -15.59
CA GLU A 40 -11.22 -6.06 -16.88
C GLU A 40 -9.73 -6.19 -17.22
N TYR A 41 -8.90 -5.25 -16.75
CA TYR A 41 -7.47 -5.20 -17.07
C TYR A 41 -6.59 -5.44 -15.85
N TRP A 42 -6.80 -4.65 -14.79
CA TRP A 42 -6.03 -4.73 -13.55
C TRP A 42 -6.73 -4.02 -12.40
N THR A 43 -7.06 -4.77 -11.35
CA THR A 43 -7.79 -4.27 -10.17
C THR A 43 -6.97 -3.41 -9.22
N GLY A 44 -5.64 -3.48 -9.28
CA GLY A 44 -4.76 -2.62 -8.49
C GLY A 44 -4.65 -1.22 -9.09
N LYS A 45 -4.13 -0.27 -8.32
CA LYS A 45 -3.79 1.07 -8.84
C LYS A 45 -2.31 1.40 -8.63
N ALA A 46 -1.93 1.59 -7.39
CA ALA A 46 -0.57 2.01 -7.03
C ALA A 46 -0.17 1.37 -5.68
N PRO A 47 -0.13 0.03 -5.62
CA PRO A 47 0.11 -0.68 -4.36
C PRO A 47 1.53 -0.44 -3.83
N VAL A 48 1.64 -0.27 -2.51
CA VAL A 48 2.93 -0.31 -1.80
C VAL A 48 3.39 -1.76 -1.68
N LEU A 49 4.58 -2.05 -2.20
CA LEU A 49 5.17 -3.39 -2.20
C LEU A 49 6.19 -3.49 -1.06
N PHE A 50 5.80 -4.16 0.02
CA PHE A 50 6.64 -4.35 1.20
C PHE A 50 6.15 -5.59 1.97
N PRO A 51 7.03 -6.43 2.52
CA PRO A 51 8.49 -6.26 2.64
C PRO A 51 9.32 -6.71 1.43
N ILE A 52 8.69 -7.16 0.33
CA ILE A 52 9.39 -7.58 -0.88
C ILE A 52 8.78 -6.99 -2.16
N CYS A 53 9.62 -6.85 -3.19
CA CYS A 53 9.22 -6.58 -4.56
C CYS A 53 9.33 -7.87 -5.39
N GLY A 54 8.41 -8.09 -6.34
CA GLY A 54 8.31 -9.38 -7.03
C GLY A 54 7.80 -10.51 -6.13
N GLY A 55 8.14 -11.75 -6.46
CA GLY A 55 7.78 -12.94 -5.70
C GLY A 55 9.00 -13.82 -5.42
N LEU A 56 8.85 -14.74 -4.48
CA LEU A 56 9.87 -15.71 -4.12
C LEU A 56 9.58 -17.05 -4.81
N PRO A 57 10.58 -17.90 -5.06
CA PRO A 57 10.35 -19.30 -5.41
C PRO A 57 9.43 -19.94 -4.37
N ASP A 58 8.35 -20.57 -4.85
CA ASP A 58 7.32 -21.21 -4.02
C ASP A 58 6.71 -20.32 -2.92
N ASP A 59 6.77 -18.99 -3.09
CA ASP A 59 6.35 -17.96 -2.11
C ASP A 59 6.99 -18.15 -0.72
N LYS A 60 8.23 -18.65 -0.65
CA LYS A 60 8.90 -18.99 0.60
C LYS A 60 10.32 -18.45 0.73
N PHE A 61 10.76 -18.25 1.97
CA PHE A 61 12.18 -18.06 2.31
C PHE A 61 12.51 -18.73 3.65
N THR A 62 13.80 -18.95 3.90
CA THR A 62 14.29 -19.48 5.18
C THR A 62 15.10 -18.41 5.92
N TYR A 63 14.85 -18.27 7.21
CA TYR A 63 15.61 -17.40 8.10
C TYR A 63 15.80 -18.08 9.45
N ASN A 64 17.03 -18.10 9.96
CA ASN A 64 17.41 -18.75 11.24
C ASN A 64 16.89 -20.19 11.39
N GLY A 65 16.90 -20.96 10.31
CA GLY A 65 16.45 -22.35 10.31
C GLY A 65 14.93 -22.56 10.30
N ALA A 66 14.13 -21.49 10.24
CA ALA A 66 12.69 -21.54 10.06
C ALA A 66 12.27 -21.11 8.65
N GLU A 67 11.28 -21.80 8.08
CA GLU A 67 10.66 -21.45 6.80
C GLU A 67 9.49 -20.48 7.03
N TYR A 68 9.38 -19.47 6.17
CA TYR A 68 8.32 -18.47 6.18
C TYR A 68 7.65 -18.41 4.81
N ILE A 69 6.33 -18.25 4.80
CA ILE A 69 5.55 -18.02 3.58
C ILE A 69 5.36 -16.51 3.42
N LEU A 70 5.78 -15.97 2.29
CA LEU A 70 5.68 -14.57 1.95
C LEU A 70 5.27 -14.40 0.49
N ASN A 71 3.99 -14.07 0.30
CA ASN A 71 3.39 -13.91 -1.01
C ASN A 71 4.04 -12.79 -1.83
N LYS A 72 3.97 -12.94 -3.17
CA LYS A 72 4.33 -11.90 -4.14
C LYS A 72 3.86 -10.49 -3.73
N HIS A 73 4.82 -9.56 -3.71
CA HIS A 73 4.69 -8.15 -3.33
C HIS A 73 4.43 -7.88 -1.85
N GLY A 74 4.58 -8.89 -1.00
CA GLY A 74 4.39 -8.76 0.43
C GLY A 74 2.96 -8.42 0.83
N PHE A 75 2.82 -7.95 2.06
CA PHE A 75 1.52 -7.77 2.72
C PHE A 75 1.11 -6.31 2.92
N ALA A 76 2.01 -5.33 2.74
CA ALA A 76 1.71 -3.94 3.06
C ALA A 76 0.43 -3.42 2.38
N LYS A 77 0.27 -3.65 1.06
CA LYS A 77 -0.94 -3.30 0.30
C LYS A 77 -2.27 -3.81 0.87
N LEU A 78 -2.23 -4.85 1.71
CA LEU A 78 -3.42 -5.49 2.30
C LEU A 78 -3.75 -4.95 3.70
N LYS A 79 -2.80 -4.28 4.36
CA LYS A 79 -2.90 -3.81 5.75
C LYS A 79 -3.49 -2.40 5.84
N GLU A 80 -4.10 -2.09 6.98
CA GLU A 80 -4.54 -0.74 7.29
C GLU A 80 -3.38 0.06 7.89
N PHE A 81 -3.03 1.19 7.28
CA PHE A 81 -2.02 2.10 7.83
C PHE A 81 -2.67 3.13 8.74
N THR A 82 -1.98 3.47 9.81
CA THR A 82 -2.35 4.60 10.67
C THR A 82 -1.86 5.90 10.03
N VAL A 83 -2.69 6.95 10.01
CA VAL A 83 -2.26 8.29 9.60
C VAL A 83 -1.57 8.95 10.79
N GLU A 84 -0.24 9.01 10.78
CA GLU A 84 0.56 9.58 11.87
C GLU A 84 0.60 11.11 11.80
N HIS A 85 0.61 11.65 10.58
CA HIS A 85 0.60 13.07 10.33
C HIS A 85 -0.18 13.40 9.05
N LYS A 86 -0.87 14.53 9.03
CA LYS A 86 -1.53 15.08 7.84
C LYS A 86 -1.62 16.61 7.94
N ASN A 87 -1.27 17.29 6.85
CA ASN A 87 -1.72 18.64 6.53
C ASN A 87 -2.27 18.68 5.10
N ASP A 88 -2.53 19.87 4.56
CA ASP A 88 -3.12 20.01 3.22
C ASP A 88 -2.21 19.50 2.09
N LEU A 89 -0.89 19.47 2.32
CA LEU A 89 0.12 19.17 1.30
C LEU A 89 0.85 17.84 1.50
N THR A 90 0.82 17.29 2.72
CA THR A 90 1.60 16.12 3.12
C THR A 90 0.82 15.22 4.05
N ALA A 91 1.06 13.90 3.97
CA ALA A 91 0.60 12.93 4.94
C ALA A 91 1.65 11.85 5.16
N THR A 92 1.73 11.34 6.39
CA THR A 92 2.60 10.23 6.80
C THR A 92 1.73 9.06 7.21
N PHE A 93 1.99 7.90 6.61
CA PHE A 93 1.29 6.65 6.92
C PHE A 93 2.26 5.69 7.61
N LEU A 94 1.81 5.10 8.71
CA LEU A 94 2.58 4.20 9.54
C LEU A 94 1.96 2.80 9.53
N LEU A 95 2.78 1.80 9.20
CA LEU A 95 2.50 0.38 9.42
C LEU A 95 3.52 -0.15 10.42
N LYS A 96 3.03 -0.71 11.53
CA LYS A 96 3.84 -1.46 12.50
C LYS A 96 3.65 -2.95 12.26
N SER A 97 4.63 -3.77 12.63
CA SER A 97 4.44 -5.21 12.66
C SER A 97 3.38 -5.58 13.70
N ASP A 98 2.63 -6.61 13.36
CA ASP A 98 1.64 -7.30 14.20
C ASP A 98 1.87 -8.82 14.15
N ASP A 99 1.14 -9.56 15.00
CA ASP A 99 1.21 -11.02 15.08
C ASP A 99 0.97 -11.73 13.74
N GLU A 100 0.25 -11.12 12.80
CA GLU A 100 0.02 -11.70 11.48
C GLU A 100 1.21 -11.46 10.55
N THR A 101 1.77 -10.25 10.52
CA THR A 101 2.96 -9.94 9.72
C THR A 101 4.16 -10.76 10.16
N LEU A 102 4.35 -10.94 11.47
CA LEU A 102 5.46 -11.68 12.08
C LEU A 102 5.45 -13.18 11.72
N LYS A 103 4.29 -13.75 11.36
CA LYS A 103 4.19 -15.12 10.83
C LYS A 103 4.80 -15.27 9.44
N SER A 104 4.82 -14.20 8.65
CA SER A 104 5.33 -14.19 7.27
C SER A 104 6.69 -13.51 7.12
N TYR A 105 7.03 -12.61 8.04
CA TYR A 105 8.25 -11.81 8.01
C TYR A 105 8.67 -11.49 9.46
N PRO A 106 9.67 -12.18 10.02
CA PRO A 106 10.01 -12.15 11.45
C PRO A 106 10.81 -10.90 11.86
N TRP A 107 10.31 -9.71 11.51
CA TRP A 107 10.84 -8.40 11.86
C TRP A 107 9.72 -7.43 12.24
#